data_AF-X1H424-F1
#
_entry.id   AF-X1H424-F1
#
_cell.length_a   1.000
_cell.length_b   1.000
_cell.length_c   1.000
_cell.angle_alpha   90.00
_cell.angle_beta   90.00
_cell.angle_gamma   90.00
#
_symmetry.space_group_name_H-M   'P 1'
#
loop_
_entity.id
_entity.type
_entity.pdbx_description
1 polymer ?
#
loop_
_entity_poly.entity_id
_entity_poly.type
_entity_poly.pdbx_seq_one_letter_code
_entity_poly.pdbx_strand_id
1 'polypeptide(L)'
;MISFIIITLIYSTDNPLNKSRLTVPQRAISVFDEKDPSINTRILMWRVTGLMIKDKPLLGGGIGSFKINYLDYQARFLKEHPEYNKYWTNAKEAHNEYLQIGAEIGLLGLGIILIMILKLYSLFIIFLKKEIDNKRKLTCWGLLLGITSFLISSLFTFPLHVPA
;
A
#
# COMPACT_ATOMS: atom_id res chain seq x y z
N MET A 1 32.90 2.87 9.38
CA MET A 1 32.00 3.39 10.44
C MET A 1 31.96 4.92 10.43
N ILE A 2 33.10 5.62 10.51
CA ILE A 2 33.15 7.10 10.48
C ILE A 2 32.58 7.67 9.18
N SER A 3 32.94 7.10 8.02
CA SER A 3 32.40 7.52 6.71
C SER A 3 30.88 7.40 6.63
N PHE A 4 30.31 6.32 7.17
CA PHE A 4 28.86 6.11 7.20
C PHE A 4 28.14 7.15 8.06
N ILE A 5 28.70 7.50 9.21
CA ILE A 5 28.17 8.54 10.10
C ILE A 5 28.23 9.91 9.41
N ILE A 6 29.36 10.23 8.75
CA ILE A 6 29.53 11.50 8.02
C ILE A 6 28.52 11.59 6.88
N ILE A 7 28.36 10.55 6.06
CA ILE A 7 27.36 10.50 4.98
C ILE A 7 25.95 10.66 5.57
N THR A 8 25.63 9.94 6.64
CA THR A 8 24.33 10.04 7.30
C THR A 8 24.06 11.46 7.78
N LEU A 9 25.04 12.11 8.42
CA LEU A 9 24.91 13.50 8.86
C LEU A 9 24.72 14.47 7.69
N ILE A 10 25.52 14.35 6.62
CA ILE A 10 25.41 15.20 5.43
C ILE A 10 24.03 15.07 4.76
N TYR A 11 23.45 13.87 4.71
CA TYR A 11 22.12 13.68 4.11
C TYR A 11 20.94 13.89 5.08
N SER A 12 21.21 13.95 6.39
CA SER A 12 20.16 14.12 7.41
C SER A 12 19.96 15.55 7.87
N THR A 13 20.98 16.40 7.72
CA THR A 13 20.94 17.83 8.10
C THR A 13 20.97 18.73 6.87
N ASP A 14 20.40 19.92 7.03
CA ASP A 14 20.49 20.95 6.00
C ASP A 14 21.90 21.51 5.93
N ASN A 15 22.49 21.43 4.75
CA ASN A 15 23.82 21.96 4.48
C ASN A 15 23.95 22.33 2.99
N PRO A 16 25.05 22.99 2.58
CA PRO A 16 25.23 23.42 1.18
C PRO A 16 25.17 22.30 0.14
N LEU A 17 25.44 21.05 0.53
CA LEU A 17 25.43 19.87 -0.34
C LEU A 17 24.05 19.17 -0.37
N ASN A 18 23.24 19.35 0.66
CA ASN A 18 21.89 18.78 0.79
C ASN A 18 20.94 19.84 1.35
N LYS A 19 20.39 20.66 0.45
CA LYS A 19 19.30 21.59 0.77
C LYS A 19 17.99 20.83 0.74
N SER A 20 17.63 20.26 1.87
CA SER A 20 16.37 19.52 2.03
C SER A 20 15.28 20.45 2.55
N ARG A 21 14.05 20.33 2.05
CA ARG A 21 12.93 21.10 2.63
C ARG A 21 12.62 20.71 4.08
N LEU A 22 13.00 19.49 4.48
CA LEU A 22 12.76 18.90 5.79
C LEU A 22 13.94 17.99 6.16
N THR A 23 14.50 18.19 7.34
CA THR A 23 15.50 17.32 7.98
C THR A 23 14.89 15.99 8.42
N VAL A 24 15.71 14.97 8.69
CA VAL A 24 15.22 13.63 9.10
C VAL A 24 14.30 13.67 10.34
N PRO A 25 14.61 14.42 11.41
CA PRO A 25 13.69 14.55 12.53
C PRO A 25 12.37 15.24 12.15
N GLN A 26 12.43 16.28 11.31
CA GLN A 26 11.23 16.97 10.83
C GLN A 26 10.36 16.07 9.95
N ARG A 27 10.96 15.18 9.14
CA ARG A 27 10.23 14.16 8.38
C ARG A 27 9.57 13.13 9.30
N ALA A 28 10.25 12.71 10.37
CA ALA A 28 9.66 11.78 11.33
C ALA A 28 8.42 12.39 12.01
N ILE A 29 8.47 13.69 12.32
CA ILE A 29 7.33 14.42 12.90
C ILE A 29 6.24 14.66 11.86
N SER A 30 6.58 14.99 10.61
CA SER A 30 5.60 15.29 9.56
C SER A 30 4.76 14.08 9.16
N VAL A 31 5.25 12.85 9.38
CA VAL A 31 4.45 11.62 9.20
C VAL A 31 3.21 11.60 10.10
N PHE A 32 3.24 12.29 11.25
CA PHE A 32 2.11 12.42 12.16
C PHE A 32 1.28 13.69 11.92
N ASP A 33 1.64 14.51 10.93
CA ASP A 33 0.86 15.69 10.56
C ASP A 33 -0.33 15.25 9.68
N GLU A 34 -1.53 15.40 10.22
CA GLU A 34 -2.78 15.14 9.49
C GLU A 34 -2.90 15.97 8.21
N LYS A 35 -2.16 17.07 8.08
CA LYS A 35 -2.16 17.93 6.89
C LYS A 35 -1.16 17.50 5.83
N ASP A 36 -0.44 16.39 6.01
CA ASP A 36 0.48 15.88 4.98
C ASP A 36 -0.29 15.67 3.65
N PRO A 37 0.09 16.39 2.57
CA PRO A 37 -0.59 16.28 1.28
C PRO A 37 -0.56 14.87 0.70
N SER A 38 0.50 14.10 0.96
CA SER A 38 0.67 12.72 0.48
C SER A 38 -0.35 11.78 1.13
N ILE A 39 -0.52 11.86 2.45
CA ILE A 39 -1.47 11.03 3.20
C ILE A 39 -2.90 11.36 2.74
N ASN A 40 -3.26 12.63 2.67
CA ASN A 40 -4.60 13.05 2.26
C ASN A 40 -4.92 12.67 0.81
N THR A 41 -3.93 12.73 -0.08
CA THR A 41 -4.10 12.23 -1.46
C THR A 41 -4.42 10.74 -1.47
N ARG A 42 -3.76 9.92 -0.63
CA ARG A 42 -4.10 8.49 -0.49
C ARG A 42 -5.47 8.26 0.10
N ILE A 43 -5.86 9.04 1.11
CA ILE A 43 -7.21 8.97 1.69
C ILE A 43 -8.26 9.28 0.61
N LEU A 44 -8.05 10.32 -0.21
CA LEU A 44 -8.92 10.60 -1.35
C LEU A 44 -8.97 9.42 -2.32
N MET A 45 -7.81 8.87 -2.71
CA MET A 45 -7.75 7.69 -3.58
C MET A 45 -8.59 6.55 -3.02
N TRP A 46 -8.42 6.19 -1.75
CA TRP A 46 -9.17 5.09 -1.12
C TRP A 46 -10.67 5.35 -1.03
N ARG A 47 -11.10 6.58 -0.77
CA ARG A 47 -12.51 6.97 -0.76
C ARG A 47 -13.13 6.80 -2.15
N VAL A 48 -12.43 7.27 -3.18
CA VAL A 48 -12.84 7.11 -4.58
C VAL A 48 -12.88 5.64 -4.97
N THR A 49 -11.86 4.84 -4.62
CA THR A 49 -11.86 3.39 -4.85
C THR A 49 -13.04 2.71 -4.14
N GLY A 50 -13.38 3.15 -2.94
CA GLY A 50 -14.56 2.68 -2.20
C GLY A 50 -15.87 2.91 -2.96
N LEU A 51 -16.01 4.06 -3.65
CA LEU A 51 -17.15 4.30 -4.53
C LEU A 51 -17.15 3.35 -5.73
N MET A 52 -16.00 3.08 -6.34
CA MET A 52 -15.89 2.12 -7.45
C MET A 52 -16.33 0.71 -7.03
N ILE A 53 -15.90 0.27 -5.85
CA ILE A 53 -16.31 -1.00 -5.24
C ILE A 53 -17.82 -0.99 -5.00
N LYS A 54 -18.37 0.10 -4.45
CA LYS A 54 -19.81 0.21 -4.15
C LYS A 54 -20.68 0.14 -5.41
N ASP A 55 -20.23 0.72 -6.52
CA ASP A 55 -20.97 0.70 -7.79
C ASP A 55 -20.92 -0.69 -8.46
N LYS A 56 -19.82 -1.45 -8.30
CA LYS A 56 -19.66 -2.81 -8.87
C LYS A 56 -19.10 -3.83 -7.85
N PRO A 57 -19.86 -4.19 -6.80
CA PRO A 57 -19.30 -4.89 -5.64
C PRO A 57 -18.94 -6.35 -5.89
N LEU A 58 -19.62 -7.06 -6.79
CA LEU A 58 -19.42 -8.50 -6.95
C LEU A 58 -18.21 -8.83 -7.83
N LEU A 59 -18.21 -8.30 -9.05
CA LEU A 59 -17.22 -8.62 -10.09
C LEU A 59 -16.27 -7.46 -10.42
N GLY A 60 -16.45 -6.29 -9.81
CA GLY A 60 -15.64 -5.12 -10.09
C GLY A 60 -15.85 -4.55 -11.50
N GLY A 61 -14.96 -3.64 -11.89
CA GLY A 61 -14.95 -3.00 -13.21
C GLY A 61 -14.21 -3.75 -14.31
N GLY A 62 -13.52 -4.85 -13.99
CA GLY A 62 -12.57 -5.55 -14.84
C GLY A 62 -11.12 -5.16 -14.56
N ILE A 63 -10.17 -6.05 -14.90
CA ILE A 63 -8.73 -5.81 -14.73
C ILE A 63 -8.30 -4.59 -15.55
N GLY A 64 -7.53 -3.69 -14.93
CA GLY A 64 -7.09 -2.42 -15.53
C GLY A 64 -8.18 -1.36 -15.63
N SER A 65 -9.38 -1.61 -15.10
CA SER A 65 -10.48 -0.64 -15.11
C SER A 65 -10.29 0.50 -14.12
N PHE A 66 -9.41 0.34 -13.12
CA PHE A 66 -9.18 1.37 -12.12
C PHE A 66 -8.72 2.68 -12.77
N LYS A 67 -7.58 2.63 -13.48
CA LYS A 67 -6.98 3.79 -14.16
C LYS A 67 -7.89 4.43 -15.21
N ILE A 68 -8.81 3.66 -15.79
CA ILE A 68 -9.74 4.14 -16.82
C ILE A 68 -10.86 4.96 -16.18
N ASN A 69 -11.43 4.45 -15.08
CA ASN A 69 -12.62 5.03 -14.48
C ASN A 69 -12.30 5.99 -13.32
N TYR A 70 -11.08 5.98 -12.77
CA TYR A 70 -10.75 6.68 -11.54
C TYR A 70 -11.09 8.18 -11.58
N LEU A 71 -10.76 8.88 -12.66
CA LEU A 71 -11.04 10.32 -12.79
C LEU A 71 -12.54 10.64 -12.78
N ASP A 72 -13.37 9.79 -13.38
CA ASP A 72 -14.82 9.97 -13.39
C ASP A 72 -15.41 9.78 -11.98
N TYR A 73 -14.95 8.76 -11.27
CA TYR A 73 -15.35 8.53 -9.88
C TYR A 73 -14.82 9.60 -8.94
N GLN A 74 -13.61 10.11 -9.18
CA GLN A 74 -13.04 11.22 -8.42
C GLN A 74 -13.84 12.50 -8.64
N ALA A 75 -14.22 12.81 -9.89
CA ALA A 75 -15.06 13.97 -10.18
C ALA A 75 -16.42 13.89 -9.48
N ARG A 76 -17.04 12.70 -9.45
CA ARG A 76 -18.28 12.44 -8.68
C ARG A 76 -18.07 12.67 -7.18
N PHE A 77 -17.02 12.08 -6.61
CA PHE A 77 -16.71 12.23 -5.18
C PHE A 77 -16.47 13.69 -4.79
N LEU A 78 -15.66 14.41 -5.57
CA LEU A 78 -15.29 15.80 -5.29
C LEU A 78 -16.45 16.78 -5.43
N LYS A 79 -17.49 16.43 -6.20
CA LYS A 79 -18.73 17.21 -6.27
C LYS A 79 -19.48 17.19 -4.93
N GLU A 80 -19.46 16.07 -4.23
CA GLU A 80 -20.09 15.89 -2.91
C GLU A 80 -19.16 16.32 -1.77
N HIS A 81 -17.84 16.28 -2.00
CA HIS A 81 -16.78 16.53 -1.01
C HIS A 81 -15.73 17.55 -1.50
N PRO A 82 -16.13 18.83 -1.70
CA PRO A 82 -15.25 19.85 -2.27
C PRO A 82 -14.03 20.18 -1.41
N GLU A 83 -14.04 19.85 -0.11
CA GLU A 83 -12.91 20.00 0.80
C GLU A 83 -11.67 19.19 0.39
N TYR A 84 -11.86 18.13 -0.42
CA TYR A 84 -10.78 17.30 -0.94
C TYR A 84 -10.21 17.78 -2.29
N ASN A 85 -10.75 18.85 -2.90
CA ASN A 85 -10.32 19.34 -4.21
C ASN A 85 -8.82 19.60 -4.32
N LYS A 86 -8.20 20.10 -3.23
CA LYS A 86 -6.75 20.39 -3.18
C LYS A 86 -5.86 19.14 -3.21
N TYR A 87 -6.43 17.96 -3.02
CA TYR A 87 -5.74 16.66 -3.07
C TYR A 87 -6.05 15.88 -4.36
N TRP A 88 -6.68 16.53 -5.34
CA TRP A 88 -6.92 15.93 -6.65
C TRP A 88 -5.63 15.34 -7.23
N THR A 89 -5.77 14.18 -7.86
CA THR A 89 -4.65 13.44 -8.44
C THR A 89 -5.14 12.56 -9.58
N ASN A 90 -4.29 12.37 -10.60
CA ASN A 90 -4.54 11.39 -11.65
C ASN A 90 -3.95 10.03 -11.25
N ALA A 91 -4.65 9.32 -10.35
CA ALA A 91 -4.20 8.04 -9.83
C ALA A 91 -4.36 6.93 -10.89
N LYS A 92 -3.27 6.21 -11.13
CA LYS A 92 -3.31 4.99 -11.95
C LYS A 92 -3.59 3.74 -11.14
N GLU A 93 -3.30 3.77 -9.84
CA GLU A 93 -3.47 2.66 -8.90
C GLU A 93 -4.00 3.20 -7.56
N ALA A 94 -4.71 2.36 -6.80
CA ALA A 94 -5.34 2.73 -5.54
C ALA A 94 -4.35 2.98 -4.38
N HIS A 95 -3.06 2.68 -4.55
CA HIS A 95 -2.09 2.67 -3.44
C HIS A 95 -2.52 1.77 -2.26
N ASN A 96 -3.27 0.72 -2.56
CA ASN A 96 -3.67 -0.35 -1.67
C ASN A 96 -4.13 -1.51 -2.56
N GLU A 97 -3.37 -2.60 -2.56
CA GLU A 97 -3.58 -3.74 -3.46
C GLU A 97 -4.96 -4.39 -3.25
N TYR A 98 -5.46 -4.43 -2.02
CA TYR A 98 -6.77 -5.02 -1.71
C TYR A 98 -7.93 -4.16 -2.21
N LEU A 99 -7.81 -2.83 -2.10
CA LEU A 99 -8.79 -1.91 -2.67
C LEU A 99 -8.75 -1.93 -4.20
N GLN A 100 -7.56 -2.04 -4.80
CA GLN A 100 -7.39 -2.21 -6.23
C GLN A 100 -8.12 -3.47 -6.72
N ILE A 101 -7.82 -4.62 -6.10
CA ILE A 101 -8.49 -5.90 -6.38
C ILE A 101 -10.00 -5.76 -6.20
N GLY A 102 -10.46 -5.13 -5.12
CA GLY A 102 -11.88 -4.90 -4.88
C GLY A 102 -12.55 -4.08 -5.99
N ALA A 103 -11.90 -3.03 -6.49
CA ALA A 103 -12.45 -2.19 -7.54
C ALA A 103 -12.43 -2.87 -8.93
N GLU A 104 -11.41 -3.66 -9.22
CA GLU A 104 -11.23 -4.29 -10.53
C GLU A 104 -11.88 -5.67 -10.65
N ILE A 105 -11.79 -6.50 -9.62
CA ILE A 105 -12.23 -7.91 -9.63
C ILE A 105 -13.42 -8.12 -8.67
N GLY A 106 -13.77 -7.11 -7.88
CA GLY A 106 -14.89 -7.17 -6.94
C GLY A 106 -14.55 -7.92 -5.65
N LEU A 107 -15.51 -7.93 -4.74
CA LEU A 107 -15.40 -8.60 -3.44
C LEU A 107 -15.31 -10.13 -3.58
N LEU A 108 -15.81 -10.71 -4.67
CA LEU A 108 -15.63 -12.14 -4.94
C LEU A 108 -14.15 -12.46 -5.23
N GLY A 109 -13.52 -11.68 -6.12
CA GLY A 109 -12.09 -11.83 -6.41
C GLY A 109 -11.23 -11.59 -5.18
N LEU A 110 -11.52 -10.52 -4.43
CA LEU A 110 -10.84 -10.23 -3.17
C LEU A 110 -11.00 -11.37 -2.15
N GLY A 111 -12.21 -11.92 -2.01
CA GLY A 111 -12.50 -13.03 -1.11
C GLY A 111 -11.69 -14.28 -1.45
N ILE A 112 -11.56 -14.61 -2.74
CA ILE A 112 -10.73 -15.75 -3.19
C ILE A 112 -9.26 -15.54 -2.80
N ILE A 113 -8.70 -14.35 -3.04
CA ILE A 113 -7.32 -14.03 -2.68
C ILE A 113 -7.11 -14.12 -1.16
N LEU A 114 -8.03 -13.60 -0.36
CA LEU A 114 -7.96 -13.70 1.11
C LEU A 114 -8.02 -15.16 1.58
N ILE A 115 -8.88 -15.99 0.98
CA ILE A 115 -8.94 -17.43 1.28
C ILE A 115 -7.62 -18.11 0.93
N MET A 116 -7.02 -17.80 -0.22
CA MET A 116 -5.72 -18.35 -0.61
C MET A 116 -4.63 -17.99 0.40
N ILE A 117 -4.59 -16.73 0.85
CA ILE A 117 -3.67 -16.28 1.90
C ILE A 117 -3.90 -17.08 3.19
N LEU A 118 -5.14 -17.19 3.67
CA LEU A 118 -5.46 -17.95 4.89
C LEU A 118 -5.06 -19.43 4.80
N LYS A 119 -5.27 -20.05 3.62
CA LYS A 119 -4.83 -21.42 3.36
C LYS A 119 -3.31 -21.54 3.38
N LEU A 120 -2.59 -20.59 2.79
CA LEU A 120 -1.13 -20.54 2.85
C LEU A 120 -0.64 -20.50 4.30
N TYR A 121 -1.16 -19.58 5.12
CA TYR A 121 -0.80 -19.51 6.54
C TYR A 121 -1.15 -20.80 7.30
N SER A 122 -2.28 -21.44 6.99
CA SER A 122 -2.66 -22.72 7.59
C SER A 122 -1.63 -23.82 7.28
N LEU A 123 -1.12 -23.87 6.04
CA LEU A 123 -0.07 -24.81 5.64
C LEU A 123 1.24 -24.56 6.38
N PHE A 124 1.65 -23.30 6.52
CA PHE A 124 2.82 -22.91 7.32
C PHE A 124 2.70 -23.37 8.76
N ILE A 125 1.55 -23.15 9.41
CA ILE A 125 1.31 -23.55 10.80
C ILE A 125 1.35 -25.08 10.94
N ILE A 126 0.70 -25.82 10.03
CA ILE A 126 0.69 -27.28 10.05
C ILE A 126 2.13 -27.81 9.88
N PHE A 127 2.90 -27.25 8.96
CA PHE A 127 4.30 -27.62 8.74
C PHE A 127 5.14 -27.36 10.00
N LEU A 128 5.09 -26.15 10.55
CA LEU A 128 5.89 -25.76 11.72
C LEU A 128 5.58 -26.60 12.96
N LYS A 129 4.33 -27.08 13.12
CA LYS A 129 3.94 -27.99 14.21
C LYS A 129 4.49 -29.40 14.04
N LYS A 130 4.55 -29.92 12.81
CA LYS A 130 4.98 -31.29 12.51
C LYS A 130 6.49 -31.42 12.36
N GLU A 131 7.15 -30.37 11.90
CA GLU A 131 8.58 -30.40 11.65
C GLU A 131 9.36 -30.60 12.96
N ILE A 132 10.45 -31.37 12.91
CA ILE A 132 11.33 -31.58 14.08
C ILE A 132 12.67 -30.89 13.86
N ASP A 133 13.14 -30.80 12.61
CA ASP A 133 14.40 -30.14 12.28
C ASP A 133 14.33 -28.62 12.48
N ASN A 134 15.14 -28.12 13.41
CA ASN A 134 15.25 -26.70 13.74
C ASN A 134 15.72 -25.85 12.56
N LYS A 135 16.58 -26.37 11.65
CA LYS A 135 17.02 -25.61 10.48
C LYS A 135 15.87 -25.38 9.52
N ARG A 136 15.09 -26.42 9.22
CA ARG A 136 13.91 -26.32 8.35
C ARG A 136 12.83 -25.43 8.97
N LYS A 137 12.63 -25.48 10.28
CA LYS A 137 11.76 -24.53 11.00
C LYS A 137 12.21 -23.08 10.82
N LEU A 138 13.50 -22.82 10.99
CA LEU A 138 14.04 -21.46 10.86
C LEU A 138 13.85 -20.91 9.43
N THR A 139 14.14 -21.72 8.41
CA THR A 139 13.87 -21.34 7.00
C THR A 139 12.39 -21.04 6.77
N CYS A 140 11.51 -21.88 7.32
CA CYS A 140 10.07 -21.72 7.20
C CYS A 140 9.56 -20.43 7.88
N TRP A 141 10.08 -20.10 9.06
CA TRP A 141 9.82 -18.81 9.73
C TRP A 141 10.31 -17.62 8.91
N GLY A 142 11.50 -17.72 8.30
CA GLY A 142 12.02 -16.68 7.42
C GLY A 142 11.10 -16.39 6.23
N LEU A 143 10.61 -17.45 5.56
CA LEU A 143 9.65 -17.33 4.46
C LEU A 143 8.33 -16.71 4.93
N LEU A 144 7.81 -17.17 6.07
CA LEU A 144 6.56 -16.66 6.63
C LEU A 144 6.63 -15.17 6.96
N LEU A 145 7.75 -14.71 7.55
CA LEU A 145 7.98 -13.30 7.84
C LEU A 145 8.13 -12.47 6.57
N GLY A 146 8.83 -12.98 5.55
CA GLY A 146 8.94 -12.33 4.25
C GLY A 146 7.58 -12.13 3.57
N ILE A 147 6.77 -13.18 3.51
CA ILE A 147 5.40 -13.13 2.97
C ILE A 147 4.54 -12.15 3.78
N THR A 148 4.62 -12.20 5.11
CA THR A 148 3.87 -11.29 5.98
C THR A 148 4.26 -9.83 5.75
N SER A 149 5.56 -9.55 5.64
CA SER A 149 6.07 -8.21 5.32
C SER A 149 5.53 -7.70 3.98
N PHE A 150 5.55 -8.55 2.95
CA PHE A 150 4.99 -8.23 1.63
C PHE A 150 3.49 -7.94 1.68
N LEU A 151 2.70 -8.78 2.38
CA LEU A 151 1.25 -8.61 2.51
C LEU A 151 0.87 -7.35 3.28
N ILE A 152 1.64 -6.98 4.31
CA ILE A 152 1.47 -5.73 5.05
C ILE A 152 1.82 -4.55 4.17
N SER A 153 2.94 -4.63 3.43
CA SER A 153 3.34 -3.57 2.49
C SER A 153 2.26 -3.31 1.44
N SER A 154 1.58 -4.38 0.97
CA SER A 154 0.49 -4.32 -0.01
C SER A 154 -0.74 -3.55 0.48
N LEU A 155 -0.89 -3.27 1.79
CA LEU A 155 -1.95 -2.39 2.30
C LEU A 155 -1.74 -0.92 1.91
N PHE A 156 -0.50 -0.53 1.65
CA PHE A 156 -0.11 0.86 1.41
C PHE A 156 0.56 1.06 0.04
N THR A 157 0.76 -0.03 -0.69
CA THR A 157 1.45 -0.07 -1.98
C THR A 157 0.71 -0.99 -2.95
N PHE A 158 1.21 -1.09 -4.17
CA PHE A 158 0.60 -1.82 -5.28
C PHE A 158 1.66 -2.70 -6.00
N PRO A 159 2.35 -3.59 -5.27
CA PRO A 159 3.50 -4.31 -5.81
C PRO A 159 3.15 -5.16 -7.04
N LEU A 160 1.89 -5.56 -7.23
CA LEU A 160 1.47 -6.36 -8.40
C LEU A 160 1.34 -5.54 -9.68
N HIS A 161 1.40 -4.21 -9.58
CA HIS A 161 1.20 -3.29 -10.69
C HIS A 161 2.47 -2.50 -11.05
N VAL A 162 3.60 -2.82 -10.39
CA VAL A 162 4.93 -2.28 -10.74
C VAL A 162 5.54 -3.20 -11.81
N PRO A 163 6.02 -2.66 -12.95
CA PRO A 163 6.71 -3.47 -13.96
C PRO A 163 7.96 -4.13 -13.37
N ALA A 164 8.16 -5.41 -13.71
CA ALA A 164 9.31 -6.22 -13.31
C ALA A 164 10.61 -5.77 -13.99
#